data_AF-A0AAN7U903-F1
#
_entry.id   AF-A0AAN7U903-F1
#
_cell.length_a   1.000
_cell.length_b   1.000
_cell.length_c   1.000
_cell.angle_alpha   90.00
_cell.angle_beta   90.00
_cell.angle_gamma   90.00
#
_symmetry.space_group_name_H-M   'P 1'
#
loop_
_entity.id
_entity.type
_entity.pdbx_description
1 polymer ?
#
loop_
_entity_poly.entity_id
_entity_poly.type
_entity_poly.pdbx_seq_one_letter_code
_entity_poly.pdbx_strand_id
1 'polypeptide(L)'
;MASSSRSGGEHRPVHQDYVARIRYSNALPPPPNPPKLLDIPNTGLASGQYTAPGFASRLAREQPLNIEADAELGMPLDLIGMPGIFDGDESCRNYSLIICCY
;
A
#
# COMPACT_ATOMS: atom_id res chain seq x y z
N MET A 1 -68.74 2.65 89.97
CA MET A 1 -68.03 1.69 89.09
C MET A 1 -68.31 2.10 87.65
N ALA A 2 -67.29 2.47 86.87
CA ALA A 2 -67.44 2.84 85.46
C ALA A 2 -66.60 1.88 84.62
N SER A 3 -67.27 0.96 83.92
CA SER A 3 -66.65 0.04 82.96
C SER A 3 -66.48 0.74 81.63
N SER A 4 -65.23 1.01 81.26
CA SER A 4 -64.88 1.60 79.96
C SER A 4 -64.78 0.49 78.91
N SER A 5 -65.75 0.44 77.99
CA SER A 5 -65.66 -0.32 76.76
C SER A 5 -64.87 0.48 75.73
N ARG A 6 -63.67 -0.01 75.36
CA ARG A 6 -62.90 0.51 74.22
C ARG A 6 -62.85 -0.54 73.12
N SER A 7 -63.84 -0.39 72.23
CA SER A 7 -63.82 -0.54 70.78
C SER A 7 -62.72 -1.40 70.15
N GLY A 8 -63.19 -2.41 69.40
CA GLY A 8 -62.45 -3.31 68.53
C GLY A 8 -61.20 -2.71 67.90
N GLY A 9 -60.07 -3.36 68.16
CA GLY A 9 -58.83 -3.15 67.44
C GLY A 9 -58.98 -3.69 66.02
N GLU A 10 -59.11 -2.78 65.08
CA GLU A 10 -59.01 -2.99 63.65
C GLU A 10 -57.72 -3.77 63.33
N HIS A 11 -57.85 -5.01 62.84
CA HIS A 11 -56.70 -5.82 62.43
C HIS A 11 -56.14 -5.25 61.13
N ARG A 12 -55.26 -4.25 61.25
CA ARG A 12 -54.50 -3.73 60.12
C ARG A 12 -53.53 -4.84 59.66
N PRO A 13 -53.65 -5.36 58.42
CA PRO A 13 -52.70 -6.36 57.93
C PRO A 13 -51.30 -5.74 57.94
N VAL A 14 -50.39 -6.36 58.70
CA VAL A 14 -49.00 -5.93 58.77
C VAL A 14 -48.33 -6.32 57.45
N HIS A 15 -48.00 -5.32 56.62
CA HIS A 15 -47.34 -5.55 55.35
C HIS A 15 -45.90 -5.99 55.62
N GLN A 16 -45.64 -7.29 55.50
CA GLN A 16 -44.28 -7.85 55.57
C GLN A 16 -43.70 -7.86 54.16
N ASP A 17 -43.09 -6.74 53.78
CA ASP A 17 -42.41 -6.62 52.48
C ASP A 17 -40.97 -7.13 52.54
N TYR A 18 -40.57 -7.85 51.49
CA TYR A 18 -39.20 -8.29 51.32
C TYR A 18 -38.31 -7.10 51.00
N VAL A 19 -37.60 -6.58 52.00
CA VAL A 19 -36.70 -5.44 51.84
C VAL A 19 -35.38 -5.92 51.22
N ALA A 20 -35.29 -5.88 49.89
CA ALA A 20 -34.07 -6.14 49.15
C ALA A 20 -33.38 -4.82 48.77
N ARG A 21 -32.08 -4.71 49.08
CA ARG A 21 -31.27 -3.56 48.64
C ARG A 21 -30.78 -3.77 47.21
N ILE A 22 -31.48 -3.19 46.24
CA ILE A 22 -31.08 -3.23 44.83
C ILE A 22 -29.91 -2.26 44.61
N ARG A 23 -28.76 -2.77 44.19
CA ARG A 23 -27.59 -1.98 43.77
C ARG A 23 -27.11 -2.49 42.41
N TYR A 24 -26.99 -1.59 41.45
CA TYR A 24 -26.43 -1.89 40.15
C TYR A 24 -24.90 -1.86 40.24
N SER A 25 -24.24 -2.98 39.92
CA SER A 25 -22.78 -3.07 39.87
C SER A 25 -22.28 -3.02 38.43
N ASN A 26 -21.40 -2.06 38.13
CA ASN A 26 -20.61 -2.04 36.90
C ASN A 26 -19.16 -2.46 37.20
N ALA A 27 -18.98 -3.66 37.77
CA ALA A 27 -17.64 -4.18 38.01
C ALA A 27 -17.01 -4.55 36.67
N LEU A 28 -15.95 -3.82 36.29
CA LEU A 28 -15.20 -4.13 35.08
C LEU A 28 -14.47 -5.48 35.25
N PRO A 29 -14.36 -6.28 34.17
CA PRO A 29 -13.54 -7.47 34.22
C PRO A 29 -12.08 -7.08 34.51
N PRO A 30 -11.32 -7.92 35.22
CA PRO A 30 -9.90 -7.67 35.40
C PRO A 30 -9.22 -7.54 34.03
N PRO A 31 -8.14 -6.75 33.91
CA PRO A 31 -7.46 -6.55 32.64
C PRO A 31 -7.09 -7.91 32.02
N PRO A 32 -7.46 -8.19 30.77
CA PRO A 32 -6.99 -9.39 30.10
C PRO A 32 -5.48 -9.28 29.93
N ASN A 33 -4.76 -10.38 30.20
CA ASN A 33 -3.33 -10.49 29.93
C ASN A 33 -3.13 -11.32 28.66
N PRO A 34 -3.40 -10.76 27.46
CA PRO A 34 -3.19 -11.49 26.22
C PRO A 34 -1.70 -11.83 26.05
N PRO A 35 -1.38 -12.95 25.40
CA PRO A 35 0.00 -13.31 25.12
C PRO A 35 0.69 -12.22 24.29
N LYS A 36 1.93 -11.89 24.62
CA LYS A 36 2.74 -10.94 23.86
C LYS A 36 3.15 -11.58 22.53
N LEU A 37 3.04 -10.81 21.44
CA LEU A 37 3.59 -11.23 20.14
C LEU A 37 5.11 -11.13 20.18
N LEU A 38 5.78 -12.15 19.63
CA LEU A 38 7.22 -12.15 19.43
C LEU A 38 7.55 -11.37 18.15
N ASP A 39 8.65 -10.62 18.18
CA ASP A 39 9.17 -9.97 16.98
C ASP A 39 9.97 -11.00 16.16
N ILE A 40 9.45 -11.34 14.98
CA ILE A 40 10.08 -12.32 14.10
C ILE A 40 11.10 -11.56 13.24
N PRO A 41 12.39 -11.94 13.24
CA PRO A 41 13.40 -11.22 12.49
C PRO A 41 13.07 -11.28 11.01
N ASN A 42 12.91 -10.11 10.39
CA ASN A 42 12.62 -9.97 8.97
C ASN A 42 13.75 -9.21 8.28
N THR A 43 14.02 -9.57 7.03
CA THR A 43 14.88 -8.80 6.13
C THR A 43 14.08 -7.60 5.63
N GLY A 44 13.95 -6.58 6.48
CA GLY A 44 13.31 -5.32 6.10
C GLY A 44 14.12 -4.55 5.06
N LEU A 45 13.69 -3.32 4.75
CA LEU A 45 14.40 -2.43 3.82
C LEU A 45 15.86 -2.16 4.23
N ALA A 46 16.14 -2.12 5.53
CA ALA A 46 17.49 -1.97 6.09
C ALA A 46 18.44 -3.14 5.75
N SER A 47 17.89 -4.32 5.41
CA SER A 47 18.70 -5.47 4.99
C SER A 47 19.35 -5.28 3.62
N GLY A 48 18.98 -4.24 2.85
CA GLY A 48 19.60 -3.91 1.57
C GLY A 48 19.21 -4.84 0.41
N GLN A 49 18.52 -5.95 0.67
CA GLN A 49 18.17 -6.94 -0.35
C GLN A 49 17.24 -6.39 -1.44
N TYR A 50 16.30 -5.52 -1.05
CA TYR A 50 15.35 -4.88 -1.98
C TYR A 50 15.88 -3.59 -2.60
N THR A 51 16.88 -2.96 -1.97
CA THR A 51 17.52 -1.73 -2.47
C THR A 51 18.81 -2.02 -3.24
N ALA A 52 19.24 -3.27 -3.29
CA ALA A 52 20.42 -3.68 -4.03
C ALA A 52 20.19 -3.52 -5.55
N PRO A 53 21.18 -3.04 -6.31
CA PRO A 53 21.07 -2.95 -7.78
C PRO A 53 20.72 -4.29 -8.45
N GLY A 54 21.14 -5.41 -7.84
CA GLY A 54 20.80 -6.76 -8.30
C GLY A 54 19.29 -7.05 -8.31
N PHE A 55 18.52 -6.44 -7.40
CA PHE A 55 17.07 -6.60 -7.36
C PHE A 55 16.38 -6.00 -8.59
N ALA A 56 16.88 -4.85 -9.08
CA ALA A 56 16.37 -4.19 -10.29
C ALA A 56 16.94 -4.78 -11.59
N SER A 57 17.93 -5.68 -11.53
CA SER A 57 18.63 -6.20 -12.71
C SER A 57 17.71 -6.92 -13.71
N ARG A 58 16.67 -7.60 -13.22
CA ARG A 58 15.67 -8.25 -14.07
C ARG A 58 14.86 -7.22 -14.85
N LEU A 59 14.37 -6.19 -14.16
CA LEU A 59 13.61 -5.09 -14.77
C LEU A 59 14.45 -4.37 -15.83
N ALA A 60 15.72 -4.10 -15.53
CA ALA A 60 16.61 -3.41 -16.46
C ALA A 60 16.87 -4.22 -17.75
N ARG A 61 16.86 -5.55 -17.69
CA ARG A 61 17.05 -6.42 -18.87
C ARG A 61 15.79 -6.63 -19.69
N GLU A 62 14.62 -6.40 -19.10
CA GLU A 62 13.35 -6.43 -19.83
C GLU A 62 13.14 -5.15 -20.67
N GLN A 63 13.91 -4.09 -20.41
CA GLN A 63 13.84 -2.86 -21.20
C GLN A 63 14.35 -3.12 -22.63
N PRO A 64 13.56 -2.76 -23.67
CA PRO A 64 14.01 -2.89 -25.05
C PRO A 64 15.28 -2.06 -25.27
N LEU A 65 16.25 -2.64 -25.98
CA LEU A 65 17.49 -1.97 -26.29
C LEU A 65 17.23 -0.79 -27.22
N ASN A 66 17.91 0.32 -26.95
CA ASN A 66 17.91 1.41 -27.91
C ASN A 66 18.67 0.97 -29.16
N ILE A 67 18.00 1.04 -30.31
CA ILE A 67 18.58 0.75 -31.62
C ILE A 67 18.99 2.03 -32.36
N GLU A 68 18.71 3.20 -31.77
CA GLU A 68 19.10 4.50 -32.31
C GLU A 68 20.60 4.70 -32.08
N ALA A 69 21.40 4.53 -33.15
CA ALA A 69 22.86 4.63 -33.08
C ALA A 69 23.35 6.09 -33.00
N ASP A 70 22.72 6.99 -33.75
CA ASP A 70 23.06 8.41 -33.85
C ASP A 70 21.87 9.20 -34.43
N ALA A 71 21.98 10.53 -34.51
CA ALA A 71 21.01 11.44 -35.12
C ALA A 71 20.61 11.06 -36.55
N GLU A 72 21.52 10.42 -37.31
CA GLU A 72 21.27 9.94 -38.67
C GLU A 72 21.10 8.41 -38.73
N LEU A 73 20.82 7.79 -37.59
CA LEU A 73 20.55 6.35 -37.45
C LEU A 73 21.67 5.45 -38.02
N GLY A 74 22.92 5.93 -37.98
CA GLY A 74 24.08 5.22 -38.53
C GLY A 74 24.29 5.41 -40.04
N MET A 75 23.52 6.29 -40.69
CA MET A 75 23.67 6.64 -42.10
C MET A 75 24.17 8.08 -42.26
N PRO A 76 25.50 8.31 -42.18
CA PRO A 76 26.04 9.65 -42.35
C PRO A 76 25.69 10.22 -43.73
N LEU A 77 24.91 11.30 -43.75
CA LEU A 77 24.53 12.03 -44.96
C LEU A 77 25.62 13.05 -45.30
N ASP A 78 26.73 12.57 -45.85
CA ASP A 78 27.80 13.42 -46.38
C ASP A 78 27.81 13.43 -47.91
N LEU A 79 27.76 14.63 -48.50
CA LEU A 79 27.84 14.85 -49.95
C LEU A 79 29.28 15.09 -50.42
N ILE A 80 30.23 15.26 -49.50
CA ILE A 80 31.62 15.53 -49.80
C ILE A 80 32.26 14.27 -50.41
N GLY A 81 32.68 14.35 -51.68
CA GLY A 81 33.31 13.25 -52.41
C GLY A 81 32.41 12.52 -53.41
N MET A 82 31.11 12.88 -53.50
CA MET A 82 30.26 12.41 -54.58
C MET A 82 30.60 13.16 -55.89
N PRO A 83 30.96 12.46 -56.98
CA PRO A 83 31.29 13.11 -58.24
C PRO A 83 30.04 13.81 -58.83
N GLY A 84 30.21 15.05 -59.30
CA GLY A 84 29.16 15.82 -59.99
C GLY A 84 28.13 16.51 -59.10
N ILE A 85 28.13 16.29 -57.78
CA ILE A 85 27.12 16.86 -56.87
C ILE A 85 27.19 18.40 -56.77
N PHE A 86 28.38 18.97 -56.88
CA PHE A 86 28.59 20.42 -56.87
C PHE A 86 28.39 21.06 -58.25
N ASP A 87 28.32 20.26 -59.32
CA ASP A 87 28.14 20.70 -60.71
C ASP A 87 26.66 20.65 -61.16
N GLY A 88 25.74 20.28 -60.24
CA GLY A 88 24.30 20.18 -60.52
C GLY A 88 23.88 18.86 -61.16
N ASP A 89 24.77 17.87 -61.25
CA ASP A 89 24.44 16.52 -61.68
C ASP A 89 23.88 15.72 -60.50
N GLU A 90 22.58 15.46 -60.53
CA GLU A 90 21.87 14.77 -59.46
C GLU A 90 21.80 13.24 -59.67
N SER A 91 22.53 12.71 -60.66
CA SER A 91 22.56 11.28 -60.99
C SER A 91 23.04 10.39 -59.83
N CYS A 92 23.83 10.96 -58.91
CA CYS A 92 24.39 10.26 -57.74
C CYS A 92 23.44 10.19 -56.53
N ARG A 93 22.24 10.79 -56.58
CA ARG A 93 21.29 10.81 -55.43
C ARG A 93 20.90 9.43 -54.91
N ASN A 94 20.95 8.39 -55.75
CA ASN A 94 20.52 7.04 -55.38
C ASN A 94 21.54 6.26 -54.54
N TYR A 95 22.83 6.66 -54.51
CA TYR A 95 23.87 5.93 -53.78
C TYR A 95 23.72 6.03 -52.25
N SER A 96 23.10 7.10 -51.75
CA SER A 96 22.83 7.29 -50.32
C SER A 96 21.73 6.38 -49.76
N LEU A 97 20.81 5.89 -50.61
CA LEU A 97 19.67 5.05 -50.20
C LEU A 97 19.98 3.55 -50.24
N ILE A 98 21.01 3.13 -50.98
CA ILE A 98 21.34 1.71 -51.19
C ILE A 98 22.02 1.07 -49.97
N ILE A 99 22.63 1.87 -49.09
CA ILE A 99 23.29 1.38 -47.86
C ILE A 99 22.25 0.91 -46.80
N CYS A 100 20.96 1.19 -47.01
CA CYS A 100 19.89 0.95 -46.04
C CYS A 100 19.27 -0.48 -46.06
N CYS A 101 19.76 -1.41 -46.90
CA CYS A 101 19.14 -2.74 -47.10
C CYS A 101 20.09 -3.96 -47.01
N TYR A 102 21.29 -3.84 -46.44
CA TYR A 102 22.16 -4.99 -46.13
C TYR A 102 22.70 -4.94 -44.70
#